data_AF-A0A972DJM3-F1
#
_entry.id   AF-A0A972DJM3-F1
#
_cell.length_a   1.000
_cell.length_b   1.000
_cell.length_c   1.000
_cell.angle_alpha   90.00
_cell.angle_beta   90.00
_cell.angle_gamma   90.00
#
_symmetry.space_group_name_H-M   'P 1'
#
loop_
_entity.id
_entity.type
_entity.pdbx_description
1 polymer ?
#
loop_
_entity_poly.entity_id
_entity_poly.type
_entity_poly.pdbx_seq_one_letter_code
_entity_poly.pdbx_strand_id
1 'polypeptide(L)'
;MSTVGVLPAVAKAAEAFNQHENRRDGLEIAGRLASGLTALRESLFRRLLESDKGSVKDSMLLPTSQVRAQQMAAEEIEAFLIAESVVAAARFALVKEVRPWYVSWLTAMRLEAWAPLSDIPKRVAGYLDNSADERRLDFSDILVRVVPEARRAPLVLFRLLPTTAQIATVQAFGDQKAAETLRREQVKILPSIGYCKRCQG
;
A
#
# COMPACT_ATOMS: atom_id res chain seq x y z
N MET A 1 -19.96 20.90 -11.52
CA MET A 1 -18.50 20.82 -11.30
C MET A 1 -18.28 20.68 -9.81
N SER A 2 -18.27 19.45 -9.30
CA SER A 2 -18.11 19.19 -7.87
C SER A 2 -16.62 19.17 -7.56
N THR A 3 -16.15 20.13 -6.78
CA THR A 3 -14.88 20.05 -6.07
C THR A 3 -14.98 18.83 -5.14
N VAL A 4 -14.43 17.70 -5.59
CA VAL A 4 -14.17 16.54 -4.74
C VAL A 4 -13.27 17.05 -3.62
N GLY A 5 -13.84 17.22 -2.42
CA GLY A 5 -13.13 17.77 -1.27
C GLY A 5 -11.84 16.99 -1.05
N VAL A 6 -10.71 17.68 -1.16
CA VAL A 6 -9.41 17.13 -0.77
C VAL A 6 -9.53 16.74 0.70
N LEU A 7 -9.25 15.48 1.03
CA LEU A 7 -9.25 15.02 2.42
C LEU A 7 -8.31 15.93 3.24
N PRO A 8 -8.71 16.41 4.43
CA PRO A 8 -7.89 17.33 5.23
C PRO A 8 -6.44 16.86 5.42
N ALA A 9 -6.26 15.55 5.58
CA ALA A 9 -4.96 14.91 5.69
C ALA A 9 -4.05 15.09 4.47
N VAL A 10 -4.64 15.01 3.26
CA VAL A 10 -3.91 15.17 2.00
C VAL A 10 -3.47 16.61 1.82
N ALA A 11 -4.32 17.59 2.17
CA ALA A 11 -3.97 19.01 2.09
C ALA A 11 -2.82 19.36 3.05
N LYS A 12 -2.91 18.92 4.31
CA LYS A 12 -1.85 19.12 5.32
C LYS A 12 -0.55 18.44 4.90
N ALA A 13 -0.60 17.20 4.42
CA ALA A 13 0.58 16.49 3.94
C ALA A 13 1.20 17.18 2.71
N ALA A 14 0.39 17.72 1.80
CA ALA A 14 0.85 18.45 0.63
C ALA A 14 1.62 19.73 1.00
N GLU A 15 1.14 20.49 1.98
CA GLU A 15 1.83 21.69 2.49
C GLU A 15 3.19 21.34 3.10
N ALA A 16 3.22 20.32 3.98
CA ALA A 16 4.46 19.84 4.58
C ALA A 16 5.46 19.33 3.53
N PHE A 17 4.98 18.64 2.49
CA PHE A 17 5.80 18.18 1.38
C PHE A 17 6.38 19.35 0.59
N ASN A 18 5.56 20.33 0.20
CA ASN A 18 6.00 21.50 -0.55
C ASN A 18 7.09 22.29 0.19
N GLN A 19 6.95 22.43 1.51
CA GLN A 19 7.93 23.12 2.35
C GLN A 19 9.27 22.36 2.43
N HIS A 20 9.23 21.06 2.72
CA HIS A 20 10.45 20.26 2.89
C HIS A 20 11.20 20.03 1.56
N GLU A 21 10.46 19.68 0.50
CA GLU A 21 11.05 19.39 -0.80
C GLU A 21 11.32 20.65 -1.63
N ASN A 22 10.83 21.82 -1.21
CA ASN A 22 10.82 23.07 -1.99
C ASN A 22 10.16 22.87 -3.37
N ARG A 23 8.97 22.25 -3.35
CA ARG A 23 8.17 21.91 -4.52
C ARG A 23 6.79 22.57 -4.44
N ARG A 24 6.00 22.48 -5.51
CA ARG A 24 4.62 23.02 -5.58
C ARG A 24 3.57 22.00 -5.98
N ASP A 25 3.98 20.77 -6.24
CA ASP A 25 3.15 19.65 -6.69
C ASP A 25 2.77 18.68 -5.55
N GLY A 26 2.99 19.07 -4.29
CA GLY A 26 2.69 18.24 -3.12
C GLY A 26 1.24 17.77 -3.05
N LEU A 27 0.27 18.55 -3.55
CA LEU A 27 -1.14 18.15 -3.57
C LEU A 27 -1.39 16.99 -4.54
N GLU A 28 -0.76 17.04 -5.72
CA GLU A 28 -0.84 15.98 -6.72
C GLU A 28 -0.18 14.70 -6.20
N ILE A 29 1.03 14.83 -5.63
CA ILE A 29 1.78 13.69 -5.08
C ILE A 29 1.03 13.05 -3.92
N ALA A 30 0.62 13.83 -2.91
CA ALA A 30 -0.11 13.32 -1.75
C ALA A 30 -1.45 12.68 -2.15
N GLY A 31 -2.18 13.31 -3.09
CA GLY A 31 -3.44 12.77 -3.61
C GLY A 31 -3.26 11.46 -4.38
N ARG A 32 -2.23 11.36 -5.24
CA ARG A 32 -1.93 10.14 -5.99
C ARG A 32 -1.44 9.01 -5.09
N LEU A 33 -0.59 9.30 -4.09
CA LEU A 33 -0.18 8.30 -3.10
C LEU A 33 -1.38 7.82 -2.28
N ALA A 34 -2.20 8.73 -1.78
CA ALA A 34 -3.36 8.37 -0.97
C ALA A 34 -4.36 7.50 -1.76
N SER A 35 -4.69 7.90 -2.99
CA SER A 35 -5.61 7.14 -3.85
C SER A 35 -5.01 5.80 -4.31
N GLY A 36 -3.77 5.80 -4.79
CA GLY A 36 -3.08 4.61 -5.28
C GLY A 36 -2.92 3.55 -4.20
N LEU A 37 -2.38 3.90 -3.03
CA LEU A 37 -2.18 2.94 -1.94
C LEU A 37 -3.51 2.46 -1.34
N THR A 38 -4.53 3.31 -1.25
CA THR A 38 -5.88 2.88 -0.85
C THR A 38 -6.46 1.86 -1.83
N ALA A 39 -6.36 2.12 -3.14
CA ALA A 39 -6.86 1.21 -4.16
C ALA A 39 -6.15 -0.16 -4.09
N LEU A 40 -4.83 -0.17 -3.82
CA LEU A 40 -4.08 -1.42 -3.64
C LEU A 40 -4.51 -2.18 -2.39
N ARG A 41 -4.65 -1.50 -1.25
CA ARG A 41 -5.15 -2.11 -0.01
C ARG A 41 -6.51 -2.74 -0.23
N GLU A 42 -7.46 -1.99 -0.77
CA GLU A 42 -8.83 -2.47 -1.02
C GLU A 42 -8.87 -3.64 -2.01
N SER A 43 -8.05 -3.58 -3.06
CA SER A 43 -7.97 -4.65 -4.07
C SER A 43 -7.43 -5.94 -3.47
N LEU A 44 -6.34 -5.85 -2.69
CA LEU A 44 -5.77 -7.01 -2.01
C LEU A 44 -6.75 -7.56 -0.98
N PHE A 45 -7.30 -6.71 -0.12
CA PHE A 45 -8.22 -7.11 0.92
C PHE A 45 -9.46 -7.81 0.36
N ARG A 46 -10.05 -7.26 -0.71
CA ARG A 46 -11.13 -7.91 -1.44
C ARG A 46 -10.70 -9.28 -1.95
N ARG A 47 -9.52 -9.40 -2.55
CA ARG A 47 -9.05 -10.68 -3.09
C ARG A 47 -8.79 -11.74 -2.02
N LEU A 48 -8.36 -11.33 -0.82
CA LEU A 48 -8.18 -12.20 0.34
C LEU A 48 -9.53 -12.71 0.88
N LEU A 49 -10.58 -11.87 0.84
CA LEU A 49 -11.92 -12.21 1.30
C LEU A 49 -12.80 -12.91 0.25
N GLU A 50 -12.50 -12.78 -1.05
CA GLU A 50 -13.31 -13.38 -2.12
C GLU A 50 -13.38 -14.92 -2.07
N SER A 51 -12.46 -15.58 -1.38
CA SER A 51 -12.52 -17.03 -1.12
C SER A 51 -13.65 -17.46 -0.18
N ASP A 52 -14.42 -16.52 0.39
CA ASP A 52 -15.47 -16.76 1.38
C ASP A 52 -16.91 -16.60 0.83
N LYS A 53 -17.07 -16.47 -0.50
CA LYS A 53 -18.39 -16.32 -1.17
C LYS A 53 -19.35 -17.52 -0.99
N GLY A 54 -18.96 -18.56 -0.25
CA GLY A 54 -19.81 -19.69 0.10
C GLY A 54 -20.64 -19.51 1.37
N SER A 55 -20.35 -18.54 2.25
CA SER A 55 -20.86 -18.61 3.63
C SER A 55 -21.66 -17.41 4.14
N VAL A 56 -21.97 -16.41 3.31
CA VAL A 56 -22.66 -15.19 3.78
C VAL A 56 -23.84 -14.85 2.89
N LYS A 57 -24.95 -15.58 3.06
CA LYS A 57 -26.26 -15.11 2.59
C LYS A 57 -27.24 -14.73 3.71
N ASP A 58 -26.97 -15.04 4.97
CA ASP A 58 -27.99 -14.84 6.04
C ASP A 58 -27.54 -14.23 7.38
N SER A 59 -26.30 -13.78 7.57
CA SER A 59 -25.91 -13.27 8.90
C SER A 59 -25.93 -11.74 8.99
N MET A 60 -26.97 -11.18 9.61
CA MET A 60 -27.05 -9.76 10.00
C MET A 60 -26.08 -9.38 11.15
N LEU A 61 -25.18 -10.28 11.56
CA LEU A 61 -24.17 -10.04 12.59
C LEU A 61 -22.86 -10.74 12.20
N LEU A 62 -21.84 -9.96 11.84
CA LEU A 62 -20.46 -10.45 11.77
C LEU A 62 -19.92 -10.60 13.20
N PRO A 63 -19.33 -11.76 13.57
CA PRO A 63 -18.65 -11.91 14.84
C PRO A 63 -17.58 -10.82 15.05
N THR A 64 -17.47 -10.29 16.27
CA THR A 64 -16.48 -9.25 16.62
C THR A 64 -15.04 -9.71 16.39
N SER A 65 -14.77 -11.02 16.50
CA SER A 65 -13.47 -11.62 16.16
C SER A 65 -13.12 -11.46 14.68
N GLN A 66 -14.11 -11.60 13.78
CA GLN A 66 -13.90 -11.38 12.35
C GLN A 66 -13.67 -9.91 12.02
N VAL A 67 -14.40 -9.00 12.67
CA VAL A 67 -14.20 -7.55 12.50
C VAL A 67 -12.78 -7.14 12.94
N ARG A 68 -12.30 -7.67 14.08
CA ARG A 68 -10.93 -7.42 14.55
C ARG A 68 -9.88 -8.01 13.60
N ALA A 69 -10.07 -9.24 13.12
CA ALA A 69 -9.17 -9.85 12.15
C ALA A 69 -9.08 -9.03 10.86
N GLN A 70 -10.22 -8.55 10.35
CA GLN A 70 -10.28 -7.67 9.19
C GLN A 70 -9.53 -6.36 9.42
N GLN A 71 -9.71 -5.73 10.58
CA GLN A 71 -9.00 -4.50 10.93
C GLN A 71 -7.49 -4.73 11.04
N MET A 72 -7.05 -5.77 11.76
CA MET A 72 -5.64 -6.13 11.88
C MET A 72 -4.99 -6.42 10.51
N ALA A 73 -5.70 -7.10 9.62
CA ALA A 73 -5.20 -7.35 8.27
C ALA A 73 -5.11 -6.05 7.45
N ALA A 74 -6.07 -5.13 7.59
CA ALA A 74 -6.00 -3.84 6.93
C ALA A 74 -4.81 -3.00 7.43
N GLU A 75 -4.53 -3.01 8.73
CA GLU A 75 -3.36 -2.37 9.34
C GLU A 75 -2.06 -2.98 8.84
N GLU A 76 -1.99 -4.32 8.73
CA GLU A 76 -0.80 -5.00 8.25
C GLU A 76 -0.52 -4.70 6.77
N ILE A 77 -1.57 -4.69 5.94
CA ILE A 77 -1.46 -4.28 4.53
C ILE A 77 -0.99 -2.83 4.44
N GLU A 78 -1.53 -1.93 5.26
CA GLU A 78 -1.15 -0.53 5.27
C GLU A 78 0.33 -0.33 5.65
N ALA A 79 0.79 -0.99 6.73
CA ALA A 79 2.19 -0.95 7.15
C ALA A 79 3.13 -1.44 6.05
N PHE A 80 2.77 -2.54 5.38
CA PHE A 80 3.55 -3.10 4.29
C PHE A 80 3.61 -2.17 3.08
N LEU A 81 2.47 -1.58 2.67
CA LEU A 81 2.41 -0.64 1.56
C LEU A 81 3.24 0.63 1.81
N ILE A 82 3.20 1.16 3.03
CA ILE A 82 4.05 2.30 3.43
C ILE A 82 5.53 1.92 3.32
N ALA A 83 5.94 0.76 3.86
CA ALA A 83 7.32 0.30 3.79
C ALA A 83 7.80 0.14 2.34
N GLU A 84 7.00 -0.46 1.46
CA GLU A 84 7.36 -0.62 0.04
C GLU A 84 7.38 0.71 -0.72
N SER A 85 6.52 1.68 -0.34
CA SER A 85 6.59 3.05 -0.87
C SER A 85 7.89 3.75 -0.47
N VAL A 86 8.33 3.58 0.78
CA VAL A 86 9.61 4.12 1.28
C VAL A 86 10.80 3.49 0.54
N VAL A 87 10.75 2.18 0.27
CA VAL A 87 11.76 1.47 -0.52
C VAL A 87 11.85 2.04 -1.94
N ALA A 88 10.71 2.30 -2.60
CA ALA A 88 10.70 2.96 -3.90
C ALA A 88 11.28 4.38 -3.83
N ALA A 89 10.87 5.17 -2.83
CA ALA A 89 11.35 6.54 -2.66
C ALA A 89 12.87 6.60 -2.49
N ALA A 90 13.46 5.66 -1.75
CA ALA A 90 14.92 5.50 -1.67
C ALA A 90 15.55 5.05 -2.98
N ARG A 91 15.02 3.97 -3.58
CA ARG A 91 15.59 3.37 -4.79
C ARG A 91 15.68 4.34 -5.96
N PHE A 92 14.69 5.23 -6.09
CA PHE A 92 14.59 6.19 -7.20
C PHE A 92 14.85 7.64 -6.78
N ALA A 93 15.35 7.86 -5.56
CA ALA A 93 15.66 9.19 -5.03
C ALA A 93 14.51 10.22 -5.23
N LEU A 94 13.28 9.80 -4.91
CA LEU A 94 12.06 10.61 -5.17
C LEU A 94 11.93 11.83 -4.24
N VAL A 95 12.64 11.82 -3.12
CA VAL A 95 12.64 12.82 -2.04
C VAL A 95 14.07 13.03 -1.54
N LYS A 96 14.36 14.19 -0.96
CA LYS A 96 15.69 14.50 -0.42
C LYS A 96 16.04 13.63 0.78
N GLU A 97 15.06 13.42 1.67
CA GLU A 97 15.25 12.71 2.92
C GLU A 97 14.21 11.59 3.07
N VAL A 98 14.61 10.36 2.77
CA VAL A 98 13.71 9.21 2.89
C VAL A 98 13.48 8.83 4.36
N ARG A 99 14.54 8.82 5.17
CA ARG A 99 14.45 8.56 6.61
C ARG A 99 15.12 9.69 7.40
N PRO A 100 14.51 10.14 8.51
CA PRO A 100 13.17 9.76 9.01
C PRO A 100 11.99 10.44 8.29
N TRP A 101 12.24 11.50 7.50
CA TRP A 101 11.17 12.40 7.05
C TRP A 101 10.06 11.73 6.23
N TYR A 102 10.36 11.13 5.08
CA TYR A 102 9.32 10.56 4.20
C TYR A 102 8.52 9.44 4.86
N VAL A 103 9.18 8.59 5.67
CA VAL A 103 8.51 7.56 6.48
C VAL A 103 7.46 8.18 7.39
N SER A 104 7.85 9.20 8.16
CA SER A 104 6.98 9.85 9.14
C SER A 104 5.84 10.60 8.47
N TRP A 105 6.17 11.32 7.40
CA TRP A 105 5.22 12.07 6.58
C TRP A 105 4.15 11.17 5.96
N LEU A 106 4.57 10.09 5.28
CA LEU A 106 3.65 9.16 4.63
C LEU A 106 2.78 8.44 5.66
N THR A 107 3.39 7.97 6.75
CA THR A 107 2.66 7.28 7.83
C THR A 107 1.61 8.19 8.45
N ALA A 108 1.96 9.44 8.77
CA ALA A 108 1.01 10.41 9.33
C ALA A 108 -0.15 10.68 8.36
N MET A 109 0.13 10.93 7.08
CA MET A 109 -0.89 11.17 6.06
C MET A 109 -1.86 10.00 5.90
N ARG A 110 -1.34 8.76 5.96
CA ARG A 110 -2.13 7.54 5.75
C ARG A 110 -2.99 7.17 6.95
N LEU A 111 -2.54 7.51 8.16
CA LEU A 111 -3.17 7.10 9.41
C LEU A 111 -4.00 8.18 10.11
N GLU A 112 -4.07 9.41 9.58
CA GLU A 112 -4.72 10.53 10.28
C GLU A 112 -6.20 10.27 10.67
N ALA A 113 -6.93 9.51 9.86
CA ALA A 113 -8.32 9.14 10.13
C ALA A 113 -8.48 7.72 10.73
N TRP A 114 -7.39 7.06 11.09
CA TRP A 114 -7.39 5.68 11.57
C TRP A 114 -7.33 5.63 13.09
N ALA A 115 -8.06 4.68 13.66
CA ALA A 115 -7.93 4.28 15.07
C ALA A 115 -7.31 2.87 15.10
N PRO A 116 -5.99 2.73 14.87
CA PRO A 116 -5.36 1.43 14.75
C PRO A 116 -5.36 0.68 16.09
N LEU A 117 -5.48 -0.64 16.01
CA LEU A 117 -5.33 -1.56 17.13
C LEU A 117 -3.86 -1.80 17.47
N SER A 118 -2.96 -1.55 16.51
CA SER A 118 -1.52 -1.80 16.62
C SER A 118 -0.65 -0.56 16.37
N ASP A 119 0.63 -0.65 16.75
CA ASP A 119 1.64 0.37 16.49
C ASP A 119 2.17 0.23 15.05
N ILE A 120 1.45 0.82 14.09
CA ILE A 120 1.80 0.80 12.67
C ILE A 120 3.18 1.41 12.39
N PRO A 121 3.57 2.57 12.96
CA PRO A 121 4.93 3.10 12.80
C PRO A 121 6.02 2.10 13.16
N LYS A 122 5.85 1.35 14.26
CA LYS A 122 6.78 0.29 14.64
C LYS A 122 6.79 -0.88 13.65
N ARG A 123 5.62 -1.28 13.12
CA ARG A 123 5.53 -2.31 12.07
C ARG A 123 6.25 -1.86 10.79
N VAL A 124 6.07 -0.61 10.36
CA VAL A 124 6.77 -0.03 9.21
C VAL A 124 8.28 -0.07 9.42
N ALA A 125 8.77 0.35 10.59
CA ALA A 125 10.19 0.29 10.92
C ALA A 125 10.74 -1.15 10.86
N GLY A 126 10.01 -2.10 11.44
CA GLY A 126 10.41 -3.52 11.41
C GLY A 126 10.51 -4.09 9.99
N TYR A 127 9.58 -3.73 9.09
CA TYR A 127 9.72 -4.08 7.68
C TYR A 127 10.96 -3.46 7.07
N LEU A 128 11.15 -2.18 7.31
CA LEU A 128 12.22 -1.38 6.73
C LEU A 128 13.64 -1.84 7.13
N ASP A 129 13.78 -2.66 8.17
CA ASP A 129 15.05 -3.26 8.60
C ASP A 129 15.34 -4.63 7.94
N ASN A 130 14.36 -5.18 7.22
CA ASN A 130 14.46 -6.48 6.54
C ASN A 130 14.76 -6.34 5.04
N SER A 131 15.36 -7.38 4.45
CA SER A 131 15.50 -7.50 3.00
C SER A 131 14.15 -7.65 2.28
N ALA A 132 14.12 -7.48 0.96
CA ALA A 132 12.87 -7.55 0.19
C ALA A 132 12.14 -8.89 0.33
N ASP A 133 12.88 -10.01 0.36
CA ASP A 133 12.29 -11.33 0.53
C ASP A 133 11.80 -11.57 1.96
N GLU A 134 12.57 -11.14 2.96
CA GLU A 134 12.17 -11.24 4.38
C GLU A 134 10.90 -10.42 4.67
N ARG A 135 10.82 -9.18 4.17
CA ARG A 135 9.60 -8.36 4.28
C ARG A 135 8.39 -9.07 3.69
N ARG A 136 8.52 -9.62 2.49
CA ARG A 136 7.44 -10.34 1.80
C ARG A 136 6.99 -11.57 2.59
N LEU A 137 7.93 -12.34 3.11
CA LEU A 137 7.65 -13.54 3.89
C LEU A 137 6.95 -13.20 5.21
N ASP A 138 7.50 -12.26 5.99
CA ASP A 138 6.89 -11.80 7.25
C ASP A 138 5.47 -11.29 7.03
N PHE A 139 5.28 -10.48 5.99
CA PHE A 139 3.96 -9.99 5.59
C PHE A 139 2.97 -11.11 5.29
N SER A 140 3.37 -12.08 4.46
CA SER A 140 2.49 -13.21 4.12
C SER A 140 2.17 -14.08 5.34
N ASP A 141 3.14 -14.30 6.22
CA ASP A 141 2.97 -15.12 7.43
C ASP A 141 2.00 -14.46 8.41
N ILE A 142 2.14 -13.15 8.63
CA ILE A 142 1.25 -12.40 9.52
C ILE A 142 -0.16 -12.34 8.95
N LEU A 143 -0.31 -12.06 7.66
CA LEU A 143 -1.64 -12.05 7.03
C LEU A 143 -2.33 -13.41 7.14
N VAL A 144 -1.61 -14.51 6.97
CA VAL A 144 -2.15 -15.88 7.13
C VAL A 144 -2.55 -16.18 8.58
N ARG A 145 -1.87 -15.59 9.57
CA ARG A 145 -2.24 -15.74 10.99
C ARG A 145 -3.49 -14.95 11.33
N VAL A 146 -3.64 -13.75 10.78
CA VAL A 146 -4.75 -12.85 11.08
C VAL A 146 -6.01 -13.20 10.28
N VAL A 147 -5.85 -13.59 9.02
CA VAL A 147 -6.92 -14.01 8.11
C VAL A 147 -6.54 -15.37 7.53
N PRO A 148 -6.93 -16.49 8.17
CA PRO A 148 -6.57 -17.84 7.72
C PRO A 148 -6.98 -18.13 6.26
N GLU A 149 -8.01 -17.47 5.75
CA GLU A 149 -8.48 -17.53 4.36
C GLU A 149 -7.39 -17.08 3.38
N ALA A 150 -6.47 -16.22 3.81
CA ALA A 150 -5.32 -15.78 3.00
C ALA A 150 -4.43 -16.95 2.54
N ARG A 151 -4.49 -18.12 3.20
CA ARG A 151 -3.81 -19.36 2.74
C ARG A 151 -4.28 -19.82 1.36
N ARG A 152 -5.49 -19.44 0.96
CA ARG A 152 -6.07 -19.78 -0.35
C ARG A 152 -5.74 -18.74 -1.42
N ALA A 153 -5.14 -17.61 -1.03
CA ALA A 153 -4.76 -16.58 -1.98
C ALA A 153 -3.59 -17.07 -2.86
N PRO A 154 -3.62 -16.83 -4.18
CA PRO A 154 -2.52 -17.19 -5.05
C PRO A 154 -1.21 -16.55 -4.58
N LEU A 155 -0.16 -17.37 -4.37
CA LEU A 155 1.14 -16.90 -3.89
C LEU A 155 1.75 -15.79 -4.74
N VAL A 156 1.41 -15.77 -6.04
CA VAL A 156 1.84 -14.72 -6.96
C VAL A 156 1.37 -13.32 -6.52
N LEU A 157 0.25 -13.19 -5.81
CA LEU A 157 -0.22 -11.90 -5.29
C LEU A 157 0.79 -11.29 -4.32
N PHE A 158 1.33 -12.09 -3.39
CA PHE A 158 2.34 -11.65 -2.43
C PHE A 158 3.68 -11.32 -3.10
N ARG A 159 3.98 -11.91 -4.27
CA ARG A 159 5.17 -11.56 -5.06
C ARG A 159 4.97 -10.28 -5.87
N LEU A 160 3.75 -10.00 -6.32
CA LEU A 160 3.44 -8.82 -7.13
C LEU A 160 3.18 -7.56 -6.30
N LEU A 161 2.63 -7.71 -5.09
CA LEU A 161 2.25 -6.58 -4.23
C LEU A 161 3.39 -5.58 -3.99
N PRO A 162 4.63 -6.00 -3.64
CA PRO A 162 5.72 -5.05 -3.40
C PRO A 162 5.97 -4.17 -4.64
N THR A 163 6.17 -4.80 -5.79
CA THR A 163 6.38 -4.07 -7.05
C THR A 163 5.19 -3.19 -7.43
N THR A 164 3.97 -3.59 -7.10
CA THR A 164 2.77 -2.78 -7.39
C THR A 164 2.70 -1.54 -6.51
N ALA A 165 3.03 -1.66 -5.22
CA ALA A 165 3.14 -0.52 -4.31
C ALA A 165 4.23 0.45 -4.79
N GLN A 166 5.40 -0.08 -5.16
CA GLN A 166 6.50 0.72 -5.69
C GLN A 166 6.12 1.45 -6.99
N ILE A 167 5.38 0.80 -7.91
CA ILE A 167 4.86 1.42 -9.14
C ILE A 167 3.92 2.57 -8.80
N ALA A 168 2.96 2.36 -7.90
CA ALA A 168 2.02 3.41 -7.48
C ALA A 168 2.77 4.62 -6.88
N THR A 169 3.83 4.36 -6.11
CA THR A 169 4.70 5.40 -5.56
C THR A 169 5.39 6.21 -6.65
N VAL A 170 6.16 5.56 -7.55
CA VAL A 170 6.91 6.30 -8.59
C VAL A 170 5.97 7.04 -9.55
N GLN A 171 4.79 6.48 -9.86
CA GLN A 171 3.77 7.14 -10.65
C GLN A 171 3.19 8.38 -9.94
N ALA A 172 3.03 8.33 -8.62
CA ALA A 172 2.60 9.50 -7.86
C ALA A 172 3.57 10.67 -7.97
N PHE A 173 4.88 10.38 -8.05
CA PHE A 173 5.94 11.36 -8.28
C PHE A 173 6.17 11.72 -9.76
N GLY A 174 5.44 11.08 -10.69
CA GLY A 174 5.56 11.34 -12.12
C GLY A 174 6.78 10.71 -12.80
N ASP A 175 7.53 9.83 -12.13
CA ASP A 175 8.69 9.15 -12.73
C ASP A 175 8.26 7.94 -13.57
N GLN A 176 7.93 8.23 -14.83
CA GLN A 176 7.49 7.19 -15.79
C GLN A 176 8.61 6.18 -16.09
N LYS A 177 9.87 6.61 -16.09
CA LYS A 177 11.00 5.71 -16.40
C LYS A 177 11.21 4.69 -15.29
N ALA A 178 11.08 5.12 -14.03
CA ALA A 178 11.07 4.22 -12.89
C ALA A 178 9.85 3.28 -12.93
N ALA A 179 8.66 3.81 -13.25
CA ALA A 179 7.44 3.02 -13.37
C ALA A 179 7.57 1.89 -14.41
N GLU A 180 8.09 2.19 -15.60
CA GLU A 180 8.36 1.20 -16.64
C GLU A 180 9.40 0.15 -16.21
N THR A 181 10.42 0.57 -15.46
CA THR A 181 11.45 -0.35 -14.95
C THR A 181 10.85 -1.35 -13.99
N LEU A 182 10.05 -0.88 -13.02
CA LEU A 182 9.32 -1.74 -12.10
C LEU A 182 8.27 -2.60 -12.82
N ARG A 183 7.61 -2.06 -13.86
CA ARG A 183 6.65 -2.83 -14.66
C ARG A 183 7.33 -4.00 -15.38
N ARG A 184 8.52 -3.79 -15.93
CA ARG A 184 9.34 -4.88 -16.50
C ARG A 184 9.71 -5.93 -15.45
N GLU A 185 10.01 -5.53 -14.21
CA GLU A 185 10.25 -6.46 -13.11
C GLU A 185 8.98 -7.27 -12.77
N GLN A 186 7.83 -6.60 -12.74
CA GLN A 186 6.55 -7.25 -12.49
C GLN A 186 6.17 -8.27 -13.58
N VAL A 187 6.44 -7.96 -14.85
CA VAL A 187 6.23 -8.89 -15.99
C VAL A 187 7.12 -10.13 -15.87
N LYS A 188 8.35 -10.01 -15.33
CA LYS A 188 9.19 -11.20 -15.06
C LYS A 188 8.57 -12.14 -14.02
N ILE A 189 7.80 -11.60 -13.06
CA ILE A 189 7.12 -12.40 -12.03
C ILE A 189 5.87 -13.08 -12.58
N LEU A 190 5.09 -12.37 -13.40
CA LEU A 190 3.88 -12.88 -14.02
C LEU A 190 3.78 -12.40 -15.48
N PRO A 191 4.35 -13.13 -16.46
CA PRO A 191 4.40 -12.69 -17.85
C PRO A 191 3.02 -12.39 -18.45
N SER A 192 1.99 -13.11 -18.02
CA SER A 192 0.62 -12.91 -18.49
C SER A 192 0.05 -11.52 -18.17
N ILE A 193 0.62 -10.77 -17.21
CA ILE A 193 0.19 -9.41 -16.91
C ILE A 193 0.45 -8.44 -18.07
N GLY A 194 1.49 -8.70 -18.87
CA GLY A 194 1.87 -7.91 -20.04
C GLY A 194 0.85 -7.95 -21.19
N TYR A 195 -0.07 -8.92 -21.17
CA TYR A 195 -1.16 -9.05 -22.15
C TYR A 195 -2.52 -8.60 -21.60
N CYS A 196 -2.56 -8.11 -20.36
CA CYS A 196 -3.82 -7.76 -19.72
C CYS A 196 -4.34 -6.41 -20.25
N LYS A 197 -5.44 -6.44 -21.03
CA LYS A 197 -6.09 -5.23 -21.56
C LYS A 197 -6.58 -4.26 -20.48
N ARG A 198 -6.91 -4.76 -19.29
CA ARG A 198 -7.31 -3.91 -18.14
C ARG A 198 -6.12 -3.26 -17.44
N CYS A 199 -4.98 -3.93 -17.44
CA CYS A 199 -3.74 -3.38 -16.86
C CYS A 199 -2.93 -2.56 -17.87
N GLN A 200 -3.26 -2.66 -19.17
CA GLN A 200 -2.59 -2.02 -20.31
C GLN A 200 -1.17 -2.56 -20.58
N GLY A 201 -0.94 -3.85 -20.32
CA GLY A 201 0.42 -4.39 -20.20
C GLY A 201 1.08 -3.90 -18.93
#